data_AF-A0A397W7I3-F1
#
_entry.id   AF-A0A397W7I3-F1
#
_cell.length_a   1.000
_cell.length_b   1.000
_cell.length_c   1.000
_cell.angle_alpha   90.00
_cell.angle_beta   90.00
_cell.angle_gamma   90.00
#
_symmetry.space_group_name_H-M   'P 1'
#
loop_
_entity.id
_entity.type
_entity.pdbx_description
1 polymer ?
#
loop_
_entity_poly.entity_id
_entity_poly.type
_entity_poly.pdbx_seq_one_letter_code
_entity_poly.pdbx_strand_id
1 'polypeptide(L)'
;MIFDSDDFTTIQENALVALLKNDNLQMEEWEIWDKVILWGKTKVSDLPSSLEEWTNENFKSLKSTLQHCLPYIRYFKFLVKKS
;
A
#
# COMPACT_ATOMS: atom_id res chain seq x y z
N MET A 1 -3.00 16.08 2.02
CA MET A 1 -1.91 15.43 1.25
C MET A 1 -2.55 14.55 0.16
N ILE A 2 -1.88 14.14 -0.93
CA ILE A 2 -2.51 13.27 -1.95
C ILE A 2 -3.03 11.96 -1.33
N PHE A 3 -2.35 11.45 -0.29
CA PHE A 3 -2.75 10.28 0.49
C PHE A 3 -4.04 10.44 1.33
N ASP A 4 -4.48 11.68 1.59
CA ASP A 4 -5.69 11.96 2.38
C ASP A 4 -6.92 12.19 1.50
N SER A 5 -6.75 12.20 0.18
CA SER A 5 -7.85 12.37 -0.76
C SER A 5 -8.71 11.10 -0.79
N ASP A 6 -10.02 11.27 -0.82
CA ASP A 6 -10.98 10.18 -1.04
C ASP A 6 -10.71 9.46 -2.37
N ASP A 7 -10.14 10.18 -3.35
CA ASP A 7 -9.79 9.67 -4.67
C ASP A 7 -8.41 9.02 -4.72
N PHE A 8 -7.68 8.89 -3.61
CA PHE A 8 -6.32 8.32 -3.62
C PHE A 8 -6.27 6.93 -4.26
N THR A 9 -7.29 6.10 -4.07
CA THR A 9 -7.36 4.75 -4.64
C THR A 9 -7.50 4.76 -6.18
N THR A 10 -7.87 5.90 -6.77
CA THR A 10 -8.03 6.05 -8.22
C THR A 10 -6.71 6.29 -8.96
N ILE A 11 -5.64 6.69 -8.25
CA ILE A 11 -4.37 7.02 -8.91
C ILE A 11 -3.77 5.80 -9.62
N GLN A 12 -3.04 6.08 -10.69
CA GLN A 12 -2.30 5.06 -11.44
C GLN A 12 -1.07 4.59 -10.64
N GLU A 13 -0.63 3.35 -10.89
CA GLU A 13 0.50 2.73 -10.19
C GLU A 13 1.80 3.55 -10.30
N ASN A 14 2.08 4.10 -11.48
CA ASN A 14 3.24 4.96 -11.71
C ASN A 14 3.24 6.21 -10.81
N ALA A 15 2.08 6.82 -10.60
CA ALA A 15 1.91 7.97 -9.71
C ALA A 15 2.10 7.54 -8.25
N LEU A 16 1.55 6.39 -7.84
CA LEU A 16 1.79 5.82 -6.51
C LEU A 16 3.28 5.56 -6.28
N VAL A 17 3.98 4.93 -7.22
CA VAL A 17 5.42 4.69 -7.15
C VAL A 17 6.21 6.00 -7.05
N ALA A 18 5.83 7.03 -7.81
CA ALA A 18 6.46 8.35 -7.74
C ALA A 18 6.29 9.00 -6.35
N LEU A 19 5.11 8.84 -5.73
CA LEU A 19 4.87 9.28 -4.36
C LEU A 19 5.75 8.51 -3.37
N LEU A 20 5.80 7.18 -3.45
CA LEU A 20 6.58 6.34 -2.53
C LEU A 20 8.10 6.64 -2.58
N LYS A 21 8.62 7.02 -3.74
CA LYS A 21 10.01 7.45 -3.91
C LYS A 21 10.34 8.78 -3.24
N ASN A 22 9.34 9.58 -2.85
CA ASN A 22 9.57 10.89 -2.27
C ASN A 22 10.00 10.77 -0.80
N ASP A 23 11.26 11.10 -0.50
CA ASP A 23 11.81 11.11 0.85
C ASP A 23 11.26 12.24 1.73
N ASN A 24 10.64 13.26 1.14
CA ASN A 24 10.15 14.44 1.86
C ASN A 24 8.69 14.31 2.32
N LEU A 25 8.06 13.13 2.14
CA LEU A 25 6.72 12.87 2.65
C LEU A 25 6.69 13.01 4.18
N GLN A 26 5.90 13.95 4.68
CA GLN A 26 5.65 14.15 6.11
C GLN A 26 4.57 13.16 6.60
N MET A 27 4.86 11.86 6.48
CA MET A 27 3.95 10.77 6.86
C MET A 27 4.76 9.60 7.37
N GLU A 28 4.27 8.93 8.41
CA GLU A 28 4.95 7.77 8.96
C GLU A 28 4.87 6.59 7.99
N GLU A 29 5.91 5.76 7.96
CA GLU A 29 5.98 4.68 6.98
C GLU A 29 4.82 3.68 7.14
N TRP A 30 4.33 3.49 8.37
CA TRP A 30 3.21 2.57 8.65
C TRP A 30 1.89 3.10 8.08
N GLU A 31 1.70 4.42 8.04
CA GLU A 31 0.53 5.05 7.42
C GLU A 31 0.61 4.91 5.89
N ILE A 32 1.81 5.10 5.33
CA ILE A 32 2.08 4.88 3.90
C ILE A 32 1.75 3.42 3.54
N TRP A 33 2.19 2.46 4.36
CA TRP A 33 1.88 1.04 4.18
C TRP A 33 0.38 0.76 4.13
N ASP A 34 -0.37 1.26 5.11
CA ASP A 34 -1.83 1.07 5.16
C ASP A 34 -2.52 1.63 3.92
N LYS A 35 -2.06 2.80 3.44
CA LYS A 35 -2.58 3.41 2.20
C LYS A 35 -2.23 2.58 0.96
N VAL A 36 -1.02 2.04 0.87
CA VAL A 36 -0.61 1.18 -0.26
C VAL A 36 -1.41 -0.12 -0.28
N ILE A 37 -1.65 -0.73 0.89
CA ILE A 37 -2.52 -1.91 0.99
C ILE A 37 -3.95 -1.57 0.58
N LEU A 38 -4.49 -0.45 1.05
CA LEU A 38 -5.83 0.02 0.65
C LEU A 38 -5.92 0.19 -0.88
N TRP A 39 -4.96 0.88 -1.50
CA TRP A 39 -4.89 1.04 -2.95
C TRP A 39 -4.86 -0.33 -3.65
N GLY A 40 -3.99 -1.24 -3.22
CA GLY A 40 -3.88 -2.58 -3.80
C GLY A 40 -5.20 -3.36 -3.71
N LYS A 41 -5.89 -3.31 -2.57
CA LYS A 41 -7.19 -3.95 -2.38
C LYS A 41 -8.25 -3.46 -3.37
N THR A 42 -8.22 -2.18 -3.76
CA THR A 42 -9.16 -1.64 -4.76
C THR A 42 -8.88 -2.11 -6.19
N LYS A 43 -7.67 -2.61 -6.48
CA LYS A 43 -7.28 -3.08 -7.82
C LYS A 43 -7.47 -4.58 -8.01
N VAL A 44 -7.47 -5.36 -6.93
CA VAL A 44 -7.75 -6.80 -7.00
C VAL A 44 -9.27 -6.99 -6.94
N SER A 45 -9.87 -7.46 -8.03
CA SER A 45 -11.28 -7.86 -8.04
C SER A 45 -11.51 -9.05 -7.10
N ASP A 46 -12.67 -9.10 -6.46
CA ASP A 46 -13.14 -10.24 -5.66
C ASP A 46 -12.34 -10.55 -4.38
N LEU A 47 -11.73 -9.54 -3.76
CA LEU A 47 -11.17 -9.70 -2.42
C LEU A 47 -12.28 -9.81 -1.37
N PRO A 48 -12.26 -10.87 -0.54
CA PRO A 48 -13.15 -10.94 0.61
C PRO A 48 -12.93 -9.76 1.56
N SER A 49 -14.01 -9.33 2.22
CA SER A 49 -13.95 -8.23 3.18
C SER A 49 -13.21 -8.63 4.45
N SER A 50 -13.40 -9.86 4.92
CA SER A 50 -12.68 -10.42 6.07
C SER A 50 -11.35 -11.03 5.65
N LEU A 51 -10.27 -10.70 6.38
CA LEU A 51 -8.96 -11.29 6.15
C LEU A 51 -8.95 -12.81 6.42
N GLU A 52 -9.84 -13.30 7.28
CA GLU A 52 -9.97 -14.73 7.61
C GLU A 52 -10.44 -15.56 6.42
N GLU A 53 -11.11 -14.93 5.45
CA GLU A 53 -11.60 -15.56 4.22
C GLU A 53 -10.56 -15.53 3.09
N TRP A 54 -9.41 -14.88 3.30
CA TRP A 54 -8.40 -14.75 2.25
C TRP A 54 -7.70 -16.06 1.97
N THR A 55 -7.76 -16.47 0.71
CA THR A 55 -6.99 -17.60 0.21
C THR A 55 -5.57 -17.17 -0.15
N ASN A 56 -4.67 -18.14 -0.31
CA ASN A 56 -3.31 -17.90 -0.80
C ASN A 56 -3.29 -17.18 -2.17
N GLU A 57 -4.29 -17.43 -3.03
CA GLU A 57 -4.41 -16.76 -4.33
C GLU A 57 -4.81 -15.28 -4.16
N ASN A 58 -5.63 -14.93 -3.16
CA ASN A 58 -5.90 -13.53 -2.84
C ASN A 58 -4.63 -12.78 -2.42
N PHE A 59 -3.80 -13.39 -1.57
CA PHE A 59 -2.52 -12.82 -1.16
C PHE A 59 -1.54 -12.70 -2.34
N LYS A 60 -1.46 -13.71 -3.22
CA LYS A 60 -0.62 -13.65 -4.42
C LYS A 60 -1.06 -12.55 -5.38
N SER A 61 -2.37 -12.40 -5.60
CA SER A 61 -2.92 -11.34 -6.44
C SER A 61 -2.56 -9.96 -5.90
N LEU A 62 -2.79 -9.72 -4.60
CA LEU A 62 -2.40 -8.46 -3.97
C LEU A 62 -0.89 -8.22 -4.07
N LYS A 63 -0.07 -9.23 -3.79
CA LYS A 63 1.39 -9.13 -3.91
C LYS A 63 1.81 -8.77 -5.33
N SER A 64 1.19 -9.37 -6.35
CA SER A 64 1.49 -9.08 -7.75
C SER A 64 1.07 -7.66 -8.13
N THR A 65 -0.07 -7.18 -7.65
CA THR A 65 -0.53 -5.80 -7.85
C THR A 65 0.43 -4.79 -7.22
N LEU A 66 0.98 -5.10 -6.05
CA LEU A 66 1.86 -4.19 -5.33
C LEU A 66 3.33 -4.35 -5.66
N GLN A 67 3.70 -5.28 -6.57
CA GLN A 67 5.09 -5.69 -6.76
C GLN A 67 6.07 -4.55 -7.06
N HIS A 68 5.63 -3.50 -7.77
CA HIS A 68 6.48 -2.34 -8.05
C HIS A 68 6.44 -1.29 -6.95
N CYS A 69 5.45 -1.33 -6.05
CA CYS A 69 5.35 -0.43 -4.90
C CYS A 69 6.20 -0.94 -3.72
N LEU A 70 6.20 -2.25 -3.47
CA LEU A 70 6.86 -2.89 -2.32
C LEU A 70 8.34 -2.52 -2.14
N PRO A 71 9.17 -2.39 -3.19
CA PRO A 71 10.58 -2.03 -3.04
C PRO A 71 10.82 -0.62 -2.48
N TYR A 72 9.82 0.27 -2.56
CA TYR A 72 9.93 1.65 -2.10
C TYR A 72 9.42 1.87 -0.67
N ILE A 73 8.84 0.83 -0.05
CA ILE A 73 8.47 0.85 1.36
C ILE A 73 9.72 0.65 2.22
N ARG A 74 9.94 1.56 3.17
CA ARG A 74 11.09 1.55 4.07
C ARG A 74 10.81 0.70 5.32
N TYR A 75 10.72 -0.62 5.16
CA TYR A 75 10.37 -1.56 6.24
C TYR A 75 11.16 -1.39 7.55
N PHE A 76 12.42 -0.93 7.49
CA PHE A 76 13.22 -0.68 8.68
C PHE A 76 12.60 0.38 9.62
N LYS A 77 11.81 1.31 9.08
CA LYS A 77 11.06 2.31 9.87
C LYS A 77 9.93 1.68 10.70
N PHE A 78 9.45 0.49 10.35
CA PHE A 78 8.48 -0.24 11.19
C PHE A 78 9.12 -0.77 12.48
N LEU A 79 10.41 -1.11 12.44
CA LEU A 79 11.13 -1.68 13.57
C LEU A 79 11.50 -0.63 14.64
N VAL A 80 11.38 0.66 14.32
CA VAL A 80 11.74 1.76 15.22
C VAL A 80 10.61 2.07 16.21
N LYS A 81 9.39 1.55 16.01
CA LYS A 81 8.29 1.70 16.98
C LYS A 81 8.46 0.71 18.15
N LYS A 82 9.47 0.94 18.98
CA LYS A 82 9.56 0.44 20.36
C LYS A 82 9.25 1.59 21.30
N SER A 83 8.03 1.63 21.82
CA SER A 83 7.62 2.34 23.05
C SER A 83 6.19 1.95 23.38
#